data_AF-A0A966SFB2-F1
#
_entry.id   AF-A0A966SFB2-F1
#
_cell.length_a   1.000
_cell.length_b   1.000
_cell.length_c   1.000
_cell.angle_alpha   90.00
_cell.angle_beta   90.00
_cell.angle_gamma   90.00
#
_symmetry.space_group_name_H-M   'P 1'
#
loop_
_entity.id
_entity.type
_entity.pdbx_description
1 polymer ?
#
loop_
_entity_poly.entity_id
_entity_poly.type
_entity_poly.pdbx_seq_one_letter_code
_entity_poly.pdbx_strand_id
1 'polypeptide(L)'
;MEEIQPAMRAQPELLKLRYLVYDAAKKWDMALEIANFLHHQLPDDPWGGTHAGTALFALGRIQEAKDLTLKLAVQFPKDWPVRSNLACYCAKLGQIKEAQDWFAAAMAIDEKTVRRVGIADPDLEPLWQANRGTT
;
A
#
# COMPACT_ATOMS: atom_id res chain seq x y z
N MET A 1 -7.90 -27.36 -13.01
CA MET A 1 -6.65 -26.75 -13.49
C MET A 1 -7.00 -25.31 -13.81
N GLU A 2 -6.64 -24.35 -12.95
CA GLU A 2 -6.95 -22.94 -13.17
C GLU A 2 -6.17 -22.46 -14.39
N GLU A 3 -6.89 -22.08 -15.44
CA GLU A 3 -6.28 -21.60 -16.66
C GLU A 3 -5.72 -20.19 -16.38
N ILE A 4 -4.40 -20.05 -16.33
CA ILE A 4 -3.75 -18.75 -16.16
C ILE A 4 -4.13 -17.89 -17.35
N GLN A 5 -4.85 -16.79 -17.09
CA GLN A 5 -5.29 -15.85 -18.11
C GLN A 5 -4.08 -15.42 -18.97
N PRO A 6 -4.24 -15.18 -20.30
CA PRO A 6 -3.13 -14.79 -21.16
C PRO A 6 -2.36 -13.57 -20.64
N ALA A 7 -3.06 -12.64 -19.98
CA ALA A 7 -2.48 -11.46 -19.34
C ALA A 7 -1.56 -11.76 -18.15
N MET A 8 -1.51 -12.99 -17.66
CA MET A 8 -0.69 -13.41 -16.51
C MET A 8 0.45 -14.37 -16.92
N ARG A 9 0.53 -14.78 -18.20
CA ARG A 9 1.60 -15.65 -18.75
C ARG A 9 2.89 -14.88 -19.09
N ALA A 10 3.33 -14.01 -18.18
CA ALA A 10 4.50 -13.15 -18.39
C ALA A 10 5.50 -13.29 -17.24
N GLN A 11 6.76 -12.94 -17.50
CA GLN A 11 7.77 -12.85 -16.44
C GLN A 11 7.35 -11.78 -15.40
N PRO A 12 7.69 -11.96 -14.11
CA PRO A 12 7.25 -11.04 -13.06
C PRO A 12 7.54 -9.57 -13.32
N GLU A 13 8.71 -9.23 -13.86
CA GLU A 13 9.08 -7.84 -14.17
C GLU A 13 8.18 -7.20 -15.23
N LEU A 14 7.74 -7.97 -16.23
CA LEU A 14 6.79 -7.48 -17.22
C LEU A 14 5.40 -7.26 -16.62
N LEU A 15 5.00 -8.11 -15.66
CA LEU A 15 3.75 -7.93 -14.91
C LEU A 15 3.82 -6.68 -14.02
N LYS A 16 4.95 -6.44 -13.35
CA LYS A 16 5.19 -5.19 -12.58
C LYS A 16 5.06 -3.96 -13.47
N LEU A 17 5.65 -3.98 -14.66
CA LEU A 17 5.50 -2.87 -15.63
C LEU A 17 4.04 -2.69 -16.07
N ARG A 18 3.33 -3.80 -16.36
CA ARG A 18 1.92 -3.75 -16.77
C ARG A 18 1.02 -3.20 -15.66
N TYR A 19 1.27 -3.57 -14.41
CA TYR A 19 0.60 -2.98 -13.26
C TYR A 19 0.79 -1.46 -13.27
N LEU A 20 2.02 -0.96 -13.40
CA LEU A 20 2.29 0.49 -13.38
C LEU A 20 1.55 1.23 -14.49
N VAL A 21 1.42 0.61 -15.67
CA VAL A 21 0.61 1.16 -16.78
C VAL A 21 -0.87 1.21 -16.42
N TYR A 22 -1.43 0.17 -15.80
CA TYR A 22 -2.83 0.14 -15.38
C TYR A 22 -3.12 1.11 -14.25
N ASP A 23 -2.23 1.21 -13.26
CA ASP A 23 -2.34 2.16 -12.16
C ASP A 23 -2.32 3.60 -12.66
N ALA A 24 -1.35 3.96 -13.52
CA ALA A 24 -1.28 5.26 -14.16
C ALA A 24 -2.52 5.59 -15.02
N ALA A 25 -3.12 4.57 -15.65
CA ALA A 25 -4.35 4.70 -16.42
C ALA A 25 -5.64 4.63 -15.55
N LYS A 26 -5.51 4.58 -14.22
CA LYS A 26 -6.62 4.43 -13.25
C LYS A 26 -7.49 3.19 -13.48
N LYS A 27 -6.94 2.15 -14.13
CA LYS A 27 -7.59 0.86 -14.33
C LYS A 27 -7.32 -0.03 -13.11
N TRP A 28 -7.77 0.41 -11.95
CA TRP A 28 -7.36 -0.16 -10.66
C TRP A 28 -7.84 -1.60 -10.45
N ASP A 29 -8.97 -2.01 -11.02
CA ASP A 29 -9.39 -3.42 -11.01
C ASP A 29 -8.37 -4.32 -11.72
N MET A 30 -7.91 -3.90 -12.91
CA MET A 30 -6.88 -4.63 -13.66
C MET A 30 -5.51 -4.59 -12.97
N ALA A 31 -5.18 -3.48 -12.31
CA ALA A 31 -3.96 -3.36 -11.52
C ALA A 31 -4.01 -4.32 -10.31
N LEU A 32 -5.15 -4.37 -9.62
CA LEU A 32 -5.37 -5.26 -8.48
C LEU A 32 -5.24 -6.73 -8.86
N GLU A 33 -5.78 -7.14 -10.02
CA GLU A 33 -5.63 -8.52 -10.52
C GLU A 33 -4.15 -8.91 -10.68
N ILE A 34 -3.34 -8.05 -11.30
CA ILE A 34 -1.90 -8.31 -11.48
C ILE A 34 -1.18 -8.35 -10.13
N ALA A 35 -1.47 -7.38 -9.25
CA ALA A 35 -0.81 -7.29 -7.95
C ALA A 35 -1.12 -8.52 -7.07
N ASN A 36 -2.37 -8.98 -7.05
CA ASN A 36 -2.77 -10.20 -6.36
C ASN A 36 -2.10 -11.44 -6.94
N PHE A 37 -2.03 -11.54 -8.27
CA PHE A 37 -1.32 -12.64 -8.91
C PHE A 37 0.16 -12.65 -8.51
N LEU A 38 0.85 -11.51 -8.56
CA LEU A 38 2.25 -11.41 -8.14
C LEU A 38 2.44 -11.71 -6.65
N HIS A 39 1.53 -11.25 -5.78
CA HIS A 39 1.58 -11.56 -4.35
C HIS A 39 1.49 -13.06 -4.08
N HIS A 40 0.63 -13.77 -4.83
CA HIS A 40 0.48 -15.21 -4.69
C HIS A 40 1.68 -15.99 -5.25
N GLN A 41 2.22 -15.58 -6.40
CA GLN A 41 3.34 -16.26 -7.06
C GLN A 41 4.69 -15.99 -6.40
N LEU A 42 4.84 -14.81 -5.77
CA LEU A 42 6.07 -14.36 -5.13
C LEU A 42 5.79 -13.94 -3.68
N PRO A 43 5.47 -14.89 -2.78
CA PRO A 43 5.05 -14.57 -1.41
C PRO A 43 6.14 -13.89 -0.58
N ASP A 44 7.42 -14.05 -0.94
CA ASP A 44 8.57 -13.42 -0.25
C ASP A 44 8.94 -12.04 -0.83
N ASP A 45 8.27 -11.58 -1.89
CA ASP A 45 8.42 -10.23 -2.45
C ASP A 45 7.26 -9.34 -1.96
N PRO A 46 7.52 -8.28 -1.16
CA PRO A 46 6.45 -7.40 -0.67
C PRO A 46 5.76 -6.63 -1.80
N TRP A 47 6.38 -6.53 -2.98
CA TRP A 47 5.91 -5.70 -4.08
C TRP A 47 4.46 -6.00 -4.45
N GLY A 48 4.10 -7.28 -4.66
CA GLY A 48 2.75 -7.67 -5.08
C GLY A 48 1.69 -7.29 -4.04
N GLY A 49 1.94 -7.60 -2.78
CA GLY A 49 1.03 -7.30 -1.68
C GLY A 49 0.85 -5.80 -1.46
N THR A 50 1.95 -5.04 -1.45
CA THR A 50 1.91 -3.58 -1.24
C THR A 50 1.09 -2.89 -2.33
N HIS A 51 1.31 -3.27 -3.60
CA HIS A 51 0.60 -2.70 -4.74
C HIS A 51 -0.87 -3.16 -4.83
N ALA A 52 -1.20 -4.35 -4.33
CA ALA A 52 -2.58 -4.79 -4.17
C ALA A 52 -3.31 -3.93 -3.12
N GLY A 53 -2.65 -3.64 -1.99
CA GLY A 53 -3.17 -2.69 -1.00
C GLY A 53 -3.42 -1.30 -1.60
N THR A 54 -2.48 -0.77 -2.38
CA THR A 54 -2.64 0.55 -3.04
C THR A 54 -3.79 0.54 -4.06
N ALA A 55 -3.94 -0.52 -4.85
CA ALA A 55 -5.04 -0.62 -5.81
C ALA A 55 -6.41 -0.75 -5.11
N LEU A 56 -6.50 -1.53 -4.02
CA LEU A 56 -7.71 -1.60 -3.17
C LEU A 56 -8.08 -0.23 -2.61
N PHE A 57 -7.09 0.50 -2.11
CA PHE A 57 -7.29 1.86 -1.60
C PHE A 57 -7.83 2.80 -2.68
N ALA A 58 -7.24 2.78 -3.88
CA ALA A 58 -7.70 3.59 -5.01
C ALA A 58 -9.13 3.25 -5.48
N LEU A 59 -9.54 1.98 -5.35
CA LEU A 59 -10.92 1.52 -5.57
C LEU A 59 -11.89 1.92 -4.44
N GLY A 60 -11.43 2.60 -3.39
CA GLY A 60 -12.25 2.97 -2.23
C GLY A 60 -12.49 1.81 -1.26
N ARG A 61 -11.85 0.65 -1.46
CA ARG A 61 -11.93 -0.54 -0.59
C ARG A 61 -10.92 -0.44 0.56
N ILE A 62 -10.97 0.68 1.29
CA ILE A 62 -9.93 1.11 2.25
C ILE A 62 -9.76 0.11 3.40
N GLN A 63 -10.85 -0.48 3.90
CA GLN A 63 -10.77 -1.47 4.97
C GLN A 63 -10.04 -2.74 4.51
N GLU A 64 -10.30 -3.22 3.29
CA GLU A 64 -9.59 -4.38 2.72
C GLU A 64 -8.12 -4.08 2.49
N ALA A 65 -7.80 -2.86 2.03
CA ALA A 65 -6.42 -2.40 1.90
C ALA A 65 -5.69 -2.42 3.25
N LYS A 66 -6.32 -1.93 4.32
CA LYS A 66 -5.78 -1.99 5.68
C LYS A 66 -5.55 -3.43 6.14
N ASP A 67 -6.55 -4.30 6.01
CA ASP A 67 -6.47 -5.69 6.50
C ASP A 67 -5.38 -6.50 5.80
N LEU A 68 -5.22 -6.32 4.48
CA LEU A 68 -4.12 -6.91 3.72
C LEU A 68 -2.76 -6.36 4.20
N THR A 69 -2.66 -5.04 4.34
CA THR A 69 -1.38 -4.39 4.68
C THR A 69 -0.94 -4.68 6.11
N LEU A 70 -1.88 -4.94 7.04
CA LEU A 70 -1.56 -5.43 8.39
C LEU A 70 -0.84 -6.78 8.35
N LYS A 71 -1.29 -7.71 7.48
CA LYS A 71 -0.60 -9.02 7.30
C LYS A 71 0.79 -8.82 6.72
N LEU A 72 0.94 -7.93 5.75
CA LEU A 72 2.24 -7.59 5.16
C LEU A 72 3.18 -6.96 6.18
N ALA A 73 2.69 -6.12 7.10
CA ALA A 73 3.54 -5.50 8.12
C ALA A 73 4.14 -6.52 9.09
N VAL A 74 3.43 -7.62 9.34
CA VAL A 74 3.95 -8.77 10.12
C VAL A 74 5.00 -9.54 9.33
N GLN A 75 4.73 -9.82 8.04
CA GLN A 75 5.63 -10.59 7.19
C GLN A 75 6.92 -9.81 6.82
N PHE A 76 6.80 -8.50 6.62
CA PHE A 76 7.88 -7.60 6.18
C PHE A 76 8.14 -6.52 7.24
N PRO A 77 8.67 -6.89 8.42
CA PRO A 77 8.78 -5.98 9.55
C PRO A 77 9.81 -4.86 9.38
N LYS A 78 10.59 -4.83 8.28
CA LYS A 78 11.54 -3.75 7.97
C LYS A 78 11.16 -2.97 6.71
N ASP A 79 9.99 -3.23 6.13
CA ASP A 79 9.49 -2.51 4.98
C ASP A 79 8.78 -1.24 5.47
N TRP A 80 9.41 -0.08 5.27
CA TRP A 80 8.81 1.21 5.63
C TRP A 80 7.63 1.56 4.73
N PRO A 81 7.62 1.27 3.40
CA PRO A 81 6.44 1.54 2.56
C PRO A 81 5.16 0.88 3.09
N VAL A 82 5.22 -0.39 3.51
CA VAL A 82 4.08 -1.11 4.08
C VAL A 82 3.48 -0.38 5.29
N ARG A 83 4.33 0.10 6.21
CA ARG A 83 3.87 0.86 7.40
C ARG A 83 3.35 2.25 7.05
N SER A 84 3.99 2.92 6.10
CA SER A 84 3.53 4.22 5.62
C SER A 84 2.13 4.10 5.02
N ASN A 85 1.89 3.08 4.19
CA ASN A 85 0.56 2.82 3.62
C ASN A 85 -0.49 2.53 4.70
N LEU A 86 -0.14 1.79 5.77
CA LEU A 86 -1.04 1.61 6.92
C LEU A 86 -1.41 2.92 7.59
N ALA A 87 -0.45 3.83 7.76
CA ALA A 87 -0.72 5.16 8.29
C ALA A 87 -1.74 5.91 7.42
N CYS A 88 -1.55 5.91 6.10
CA CYS A 88 -2.46 6.55 5.14
C CYS A 88 -3.87 5.94 5.22
N TYR A 89 -3.98 4.61 5.24
CA TYR A 89 -5.29 3.93 5.27
C TYR A 89 -6.02 4.18 6.60
N CYS A 90 -5.31 4.12 7.74
CA CYS A 90 -5.88 4.47 9.04
C CYS A 90 -6.33 5.94 9.08
N ALA A 91 -5.53 6.87 8.54
CA ALA A 91 -5.88 8.29 8.50
C ALA A 91 -7.16 8.52 7.70
N LYS A 92 -7.31 7.85 6.56
CA LYS A 92 -8.50 7.93 5.70
C LYS A 92 -9.74 7.30 6.32
N LEU A 93 -9.57 6.29 7.18
CA LEU A 93 -10.65 5.72 7.98
C LEU A 93 -10.98 6.56 9.23
N GLY A 94 -10.28 7.68 9.48
CA GLY A 94 -10.44 8.51 10.67
C GLY A 94 -9.83 7.89 11.94
N GLN A 95 -9.06 6.82 11.81
CA GLN A 95 -8.38 6.11 12.91
C GLN A 95 -7.05 6.81 13.23
N ILE A 96 -7.15 8.07 13.65
CA ILE A 96 -5.99 8.98 13.75
C ILE A 96 -4.88 8.44 14.66
N LYS A 97 -5.23 7.87 15.82
CA LYS A 97 -4.24 7.32 16.75
C LYS A 97 -3.42 6.20 16.11
N GLU A 98 -4.09 5.24 15.46
CA GLU A 98 -3.40 4.15 14.75
C GLU A 98 -2.56 4.69 13.59
N ALA A 99 -3.04 5.73 12.90
CA ALA A 99 -2.27 6.38 11.84
C ALA A 99 -0.96 6.99 12.37
N GLN A 100 -0.99 7.64 13.55
CA GLN A 100 0.21 8.16 14.22
C GLN A 100 1.19 7.04 14.56
N ASP A 101 0.70 5.95 15.15
CA ASP A 101 1.51 4.81 15.57
C ASP A 101 2.21 4.16 14.36
N TRP A 102 1.47 3.94 13.26
CA TRP A 102 2.03 3.37 12.04
C TRP A 102 3.01 4.30 11.33
N PHE A 103 2.74 5.62 11.30
CA PHE A 103 3.65 6.59 10.71
C PHE A 103 4.96 6.68 11.50
N ALA A 104 4.88 6.69 12.83
CA ALA A 104 6.05 6.64 13.70
C ALA A 104 6.85 5.34 13.51
N ALA A 105 6.17 4.21 13.37
CA ALA A 105 6.82 2.93 13.08
C ALA A 105 7.52 2.91 11.72
N ALA A 106 6.98 3.59 10.69
CA ALA A 106 7.67 3.78 9.42
C ALA A 106 8.91 4.67 9.57
N MET A 107 8.79 5.80 10.28
CA MET A 107 9.91 6.73 10.54
C MET A 107 11.06 6.06 11.31
N ALA A 108 10.76 5.12 12.20
CA ALA A 108 11.79 4.36 12.93
C ALA A 108 12.66 3.48 12.01
N ILE A 109 12.21 3.19 10.78
CA ILE A 109 12.96 2.40 9.78
C ILE A 109 13.75 3.32 8.84
N ASP A 110 13.11 4.34 8.26
CA ASP A 110 13.75 5.32 7.38
C ASP A 110 13.13 6.71 7.56
N GLU A 111 13.58 7.43 8.58
CA GLU A 111 13.05 8.74 8.95
C GLU A 111 13.11 9.74 7.78
N LYS A 112 14.25 9.81 7.09
CA LYS A 112 14.50 10.83 6.07
C LYS A 112 13.57 10.63 4.88
N THR A 113 13.42 9.40 4.41
CA THR A 113 12.54 9.10 3.28
C THR A 113 11.07 9.24 3.67
N VAL A 114 10.67 8.67 4.81
CA VAL A 114 9.27 8.70 5.30
C VAL A 114 8.81 10.12 5.55
N ARG A 115 9.62 10.96 6.18
CA ARG A 115 9.30 12.39 6.38
C ARG A 115 9.07 13.10 5.05
N ARG A 116 9.93 12.86 4.06
CA ARG A 116 9.83 13.50 2.74
C ARG A 116 8.55 13.09 2.01
N VAL A 117 8.21 11.80 2.00
CA VAL A 117 6.99 11.32 1.31
C VAL A 117 5.73 11.70 2.07
N GLY A 118 5.74 11.61 3.40
CA GLY A 118 4.55 11.87 4.22
C GLY A 118 4.10 13.33 4.22
N ILE A 119 5.03 14.29 4.12
CA ILE A 119 4.68 15.73 3.97
C ILE A 119 3.98 16.00 2.63
N ALA A 120 4.32 15.24 1.59
CA ALA A 120 3.75 15.39 0.26
C ALA A 120 2.47 14.57 0.05
N ASP A 121 2.12 13.71 1.01
CA ASP A 121 0.99 12.78 0.89
C ASP A 121 -0.31 13.43 1.41
N PRO A 122 -1.27 13.76 0.52
CA PRO A 122 -2.55 14.35 0.93
C PRO A 122 -3.41 13.40 1.76
N ASP A 123 -3.16 12.09 1.73
CA ASP A 123 -3.91 11.12 2.50
C ASP A 123 -3.56 11.16 3.99
N LEU A 124 -2.41 11.75 4.34
CA LEU A 124 -2.00 12.03 5.71
C LEU A 124 -2.45 13.40 6.21
N GLU A 125 -3.12 14.23 5.39
CA GLU A 125 -3.66 15.51 5.86
C GLU A 125 -4.55 15.40 7.11
N PRO A 126 -5.45 14.39 7.25
CA PRO A 126 -6.21 14.21 8.48
C PRO A 126 -5.33 14.04 9.73
N LEU A 127 -4.18 13.39 9.58
CA LEU A 127 -3.19 13.19 10.64
C LEU A 127 -2.57 14.53 11.07
N TRP A 128 -2.20 15.37 10.10
CA TRP A 128 -1.57 16.67 10.35
C TRP A 128 -2.52 17.67 10.98
N GLN A 129 -3.79 17.68 10.55
CA GLN A 129 -4.82 18.53 11.12
C GLN A 129 -5.09 18.20 12.59
N ALA A 130 -5.17 16.90 12.92
CA ALA A 130 -5.35 16.46 14.30
C ALA A 130 -4.21 16.92 15.23
N ASN A 131 -2.96 16.91 14.74
CA ASN A 131 -1.80 17.36 15.52
C ASN A 131 -1.74 18.88 15.72
N ARG A 132 -2.39 19.68 14.86
CA ARG A 132 -2.44 21.15 15.00
C ARG A 132 -3.50 21.60 16.02
N GLY A 133 -4.56 20.82 16.21
CA GLY A 133 -5.66 21.14 17.14
C GLY A 133 -5.37 20.83 18.62
N THR A 134 -4.22 20.26 18.94
CA THR A 134 -3.80 19.88 20.31
C THR A 134 -2.79 20.85 20.94
N THR A 135 -2.67 22.07 20.43
CA THR A 135 -1.82 23.16 20.97
C THR A 135 -2.68 24.24 21.60
#